data_AF-A0A3A0DF66-F1
#
_entry.id   AF-A0A3A0DF66-F1
#
_cell.length_a   1.000
_cell.length_b   1.000
_cell.length_c   1.000
_cell.angle_alpha   90.00
_cell.angle_beta   90.00
_cell.angle_gamma   90.00
#
_symmetry.space_group_name_H-M   'P 1'
#
loop_
_entity.id
_entity.type
_entity.pdbx_description
1 polymer ?
#
loop_
_entity_poly.entity_id
_entity_poly.type
_entity_poly.pdbx_seq_one_letter_code
_entity_poly.pdbx_strand_id
1 'polypeptide(L)'
;MKFPNLLSSSKRWKSATAALRVEIGEARMLAAQAAIRQIAAAGVLPRLADAELRVFSQFGDDGIIQYLVRLLDIRPTSFVEFGVENYTEANTRFLLVNDNWRGLILDANQGYMESVRRDSMYWRHDLTAVAAFIDRDNINGLIADQGFRGELGILSVDIDGNDYWVWERIDVVQPSLVIVEYNSVFGSRRAVTIPYDPAFYRTSAHFSNLYWGCSLKALCLLAERKGYAFVGCNSAGNNAYFVCRDRLGPLRPLSAEEGYVESRFRESRDADGNLTFLSGDARRQAIAHLGVVDVESGETVTIGSL
;
A
#
# COMPACT_ATOMS: atom_id res chain seq x y z
N MET A 1 -44.61 -30.30 23.48
CA MET A 1 -43.93 -29.01 23.23
C MET A 1 -42.96 -29.18 22.07
N LYS A 2 -43.22 -28.58 20.91
CA LYS A 2 -42.26 -28.56 19.79
C LYS A 2 -41.24 -27.45 20.08
N PHE A 3 -39.98 -27.79 20.26
CA PHE A 3 -38.90 -26.81 20.35
C PHE A 3 -38.86 -25.98 19.04
N PRO A 4 -38.82 -24.63 19.11
CA PRO A 4 -38.63 -23.82 17.91
C PRO A 4 -37.30 -24.18 17.25
N ASN A 5 -37.33 -24.31 15.93
CA ASN A 5 -36.24 -24.80 15.10
C ASN A 5 -35.06 -23.81 15.13
N LEU A 6 -34.09 -24.00 16.03
CA LEU A 6 -32.89 -23.15 16.21
C LEU A 6 -32.07 -22.91 14.93
N LEU A 7 -32.20 -23.79 13.94
CA LEU A 7 -31.57 -23.64 12.62
C LEU A 7 -32.21 -22.54 11.77
N SER A 8 -33.53 -22.31 11.87
CA SER A 8 -34.22 -21.28 11.08
C SER A 8 -33.98 -19.86 11.61
N SER A 9 -33.81 -19.72 12.93
CA SER A 9 -33.40 -18.45 13.54
C SER A 9 -31.97 -18.11 13.12
N SER A 10 -31.03 -19.06 13.16
CA SER A 10 -29.63 -18.82 12.78
C SER A 10 -29.44 -18.32 11.33
N LYS A 11 -30.21 -18.87 10.37
CA LYS A 11 -30.18 -18.42 8.97
C LYS A 11 -30.77 -17.01 8.80
N ARG A 12 -31.86 -16.69 9.49
CA ARG A 12 -32.46 -15.34 9.46
C ARG A 12 -31.51 -14.30 10.06
N TRP A 13 -30.84 -14.62 11.17
CA TRP A 13 -29.83 -13.74 11.76
C TRP A 13 -28.66 -13.49 10.81
N LYS A 14 -28.11 -14.54 10.18
CA LYS A 14 -27.05 -14.40 9.16
C LYS A 14 -27.48 -13.52 7.99
N SER A 15 -28.70 -13.71 7.49
CA SER A 15 -29.25 -12.89 6.41
C SER A 15 -29.45 -11.43 6.80
N ALA A 16 -29.98 -11.16 8.00
CA ALA A 16 -30.16 -9.81 8.50
C ALA A 16 -28.82 -9.10 8.73
N THR A 17 -27.82 -9.79 9.28
CA THR A 17 -26.47 -9.24 9.44
C THR A 17 -25.80 -8.96 8.09
N ALA A 18 -26.05 -9.77 7.06
CA ALA A 18 -25.54 -9.52 5.73
C ALA A 18 -26.17 -8.27 5.10
N ALA A 19 -27.50 -8.13 5.19
CA ALA A 19 -28.20 -6.95 4.70
C ALA A 19 -27.73 -5.66 5.41
N LEU A 20 -27.58 -5.70 6.74
CA LEU A 20 -27.09 -4.56 7.50
C LEU A 20 -25.65 -4.18 7.11
N ARG A 21 -24.78 -5.14 6.82
CA ARG A 21 -23.42 -4.87 6.34
C ARG A 21 -23.42 -4.16 4.99
N VAL A 22 -24.36 -4.50 4.10
CA VAL A 22 -24.51 -3.83 2.79
C VAL A 22 -24.94 -2.38 3.00
N GLU A 23 -26.00 -2.14 3.77
CA GLU A 23 -26.51 -0.78 4.08
C GLU A 23 -25.43 0.10 4.74
N ILE A 24 -24.67 -0.45 5.71
CA ILE A 24 -23.55 0.26 6.34
C ILE A 24 -22.45 0.57 5.31
N GLY A 25 -22.19 -0.35 4.39
CA GLY A 25 -21.26 -0.14 3.29
C GLY A 25 -21.69 1.02 2.39
N GLU A 26 -22.95 1.03 1.96
CA GLU A 26 -23.52 2.11 1.13
C GLU A 26 -23.48 3.46 1.85
N ALA A 27 -23.87 3.52 3.13
CA ALA A 27 -23.79 4.73 3.93
C ALA A 27 -22.34 5.24 4.06
N ARG A 28 -21.37 4.34 4.24
CA ARG A 28 -19.94 4.68 4.28
C ARG A 28 -19.46 5.27 2.96
N MET A 29 -19.88 4.69 1.83
CA MET A 29 -19.56 5.19 0.50
C MET A 29 -20.10 6.61 0.29
N LEU A 30 -21.37 6.85 0.64
CA LEU A 30 -22.00 8.18 0.50
C LEU A 30 -21.31 9.23 1.39
N ALA A 31 -20.95 8.87 2.63
CA ALA A 31 -20.22 9.75 3.53
C ALA A 31 -18.82 10.09 2.97
N ALA A 32 -18.11 9.10 2.44
CA ALA A 32 -16.81 9.28 1.80
C ALA A 32 -16.91 10.22 0.58
N GLN A 33 -17.90 10.03 -0.28
CA GLN A 33 -18.13 10.91 -1.44
C GLN A 33 -18.38 12.35 -1.03
N ALA A 34 -19.15 12.58 0.05
CA ALA A 34 -19.38 13.93 0.57
C ALA A 34 -18.09 14.56 1.10
N ALA A 35 -17.30 13.83 1.90
CA ALA A 35 -16.03 14.31 2.44
C ALA A 35 -15.02 14.61 1.34
N ILE A 36 -14.93 13.78 0.30
CA ILE A 36 -14.01 13.99 -0.83
C ILE A 36 -14.37 15.24 -1.63
N ARG A 37 -15.67 15.54 -1.80
CA ARG A 37 -16.10 16.81 -2.43
C ARG A 37 -15.67 18.02 -1.60
N GLN A 38 -15.70 17.91 -0.27
CA GLN A 38 -15.21 18.97 0.62
C GLN A 38 -13.70 19.14 0.52
N ILE A 39 -12.95 18.04 0.53
CA ILE A 39 -11.49 18.03 0.36
C ILE A 39 -11.11 18.65 -0.98
N ALA A 40 -11.77 18.25 -2.08
CA ALA A 40 -11.51 18.80 -3.40
C ALA A 40 -11.81 20.30 -3.50
N ALA A 41 -12.80 20.80 -2.75
CA ALA A 41 -13.12 22.22 -2.70
C ALA A 41 -12.11 23.06 -1.88
N ALA A 42 -11.29 22.43 -1.03
CA ALA A 42 -10.28 23.11 -0.23
C ALA A 42 -9.03 23.54 -1.03
N GLY A 43 -8.88 23.07 -2.27
CA GLY A 43 -7.71 23.35 -3.09
C GLY A 43 -6.47 22.61 -2.60
N VAL A 44 -5.29 23.24 -2.67
CA VAL A 44 -4.04 22.62 -2.25
C VAL A 44 -3.94 22.58 -0.73
N LEU A 45 -3.87 21.37 -0.17
CA LEU A 45 -3.73 21.14 1.26
C LEU A 45 -2.27 21.31 1.73
N PRO A 46 -2.03 21.75 2.98
CA PRO A 46 -0.68 21.88 3.53
C PRO A 46 0.05 20.54 3.68
N ARG A 47 -0.67 19.46 4.01
CA ARG A 47 -0.11 18.11 4.18
C ARG A 47 -1.05 17.08 3.56
N LEU A 48 -0.50 15.98 3.05
CA LEU A 48 -1.32 14.85 2.58
C LEU A 48 -2.20 14.28 3.69
N ALA A 49 -1.70 14.24 4.92
CA ALA A 49 -2.46 13.78 6.09
C ALA A 49 -3.79 14.54 6.29
N ASP A 50 -3.91 15.78 5.79
CA ASP A 50 -5.15 16.57 5.91
C ASP A 50 -6.25 16.08 4.91
N ALA A 51 -5.89 15.24 3.94
CA ALA A 51 -6.82 14.57 3.03
C ALA A 51 -7.29 13.20 3.53
N GLU A 52 -6.77 12.70 4.66
CA GLU A 52 -7.01 11.31 5.06
C GLU A 52 -8.47 11.01 5.34
N LEU A 53 -8.91 9.88 4.78
CA LEU A 53 -10.21 9.28 5.01
C LEU A 53 -10.10 7.79 4.72
N ARG A 54 -10.87 6.98 5.44
CA ARG A 54 -10.83 5.52 5.35
C ARG A 54 -12.18 4.93 4.99
N VAL A 55 -12.22 4.20 3.88
CA VAL A 55 -13.34 3.39 3.41
C VAL A 55 -12.95 1.92 3.37
N PHE A 56 -11.86 1.63 2.65
CA PHE A 56 -11.29 0.31 2.41
C PHE A 56 -9.79 0.24 2.72
N SER A 57 -9.01 1.32 2.67
CA SER A 57 -7.60 1.28 3.03
C SER A 57 -7.38 0.90 4.51
N GLN A 58 -6.17 0.44 4.84
CA GLN A 58 -5.80 0.12 6.23
C GLN A 58 -5.86 1.37 7.12
N PHE A 59 -5.30 2.47 6.61
CA PHE A 59 -5.30 3.78 7.25
C PHE A 59 -6.08 4.79 6.39
N GLY A 60 -5.62 6.04 6.29
CA GLY A 60 -6.34 7.15 5.64
C GLY A 60 -6.09 7.29 4.13
N ASP A 61 -5.45 6.30 3.50
CA ASP A 61 -4.94 6.36 2.14
C ASP A 61 -6.04 6.58 1.08
N ASP A 62 -7.26 6.07 1.27
CA ASP A 62 -8.37 6.32 0.33
C ASP A 62 -8.58 7.82 0.09
N GLY A 63 -8.53 8.63 1.15
CA GLY A 63 -8.69 10.08 1.07
C GLY A 63 -7.51 10.78 0.38
N ILE A 64 -6.28 10.40 0.71
CA ILE A 64 -5.06 10.95 0.08
C ILE A 64 -5.07 10.66 -1.42
N ILE A 65 -5.33 9.43 -1.80
CA ILE A 65 -5.37 8.98 -3.19
C ILE A 65 -6.45 9.76 -3.95
N GLN A 66 -7.64 9.90 -3.36
CA GLN A 66 -8.74 10.62 -3.99
C GLN A 66 -8.49 12.12 -4.14
N TYR A 67 -7.77 12.71 -3.18
CA TYR A 67 -7.29 14.08 -3.28
C TYR A 67 -6.30 14.25 -4.44
N LEU A 68 -5.27 13.39 -4.51
CA LEU A 68 -4.24 13.45 -5.56
C LEU A 68 -4.80 13.17 -6.95
N VAL A 69 -5.69 12.17 -7.09
CA VAL A 69 -6.36 11.84 -8.36
C VAL A 69 -7.11 13.04 -8.93
N ARG A 70 -7.83 13.79 -8.09
CA ARG A 70 -8.60 14.97 -8.51
C ARG A 70 -7.72 16.19 -8.75
N LEU A 71 -6.79 16.46 -7.84
CA LEU A 71 -5.92 17.63 -7.92
C LEU A 71 -5.04 17.61 -9.17
N LEU A 72 -4.56 16.43 -9.54
CA LEU A 72 -3.60 16.24 -10.63
C LEU A 72 -4.25 15.73 -11.93
N ASP A 73 -5.57 15.55 -11.93
CA ASP A 73 -6.33 14.93 -13.02
C ASP A 73 -5.67 13.62 -13.53
N ILE A 74 -5.42 12.68 -12.61
CA ILE A 74 -4.65 11.46 -12.93
C ILE A 74 -5.33 10.67 -14.06
N ARG A 75 -4.53 10.29 -15.07
CA ARG A 75 -4.92 9.46 -16.21
C ARG A 75 -3.77 8.53 -16.61
N PRO A 76 -4.05 7.36 -17.23
CA PRO A 76 -5.38 6.75 -17.41
C PRO A 76 -6.02 6.33 -16.07
N THR A 77 -7.33 6.04 -16.08
CA THR A 77 -8.07 5.56 -14.90
C THR A 77 -7.84 4.05 -14.70
N SER A 78 -6.59 3.70 -14.46
CA SER A 78 -6.17 2.32 -14.21
C SER A 78 -5.10 2.25 -13.14
N PHE A 79 -5.07 1.13 -12.42
CA PHE A 79 -4.11 0.89 -11.35
C PHE A 79 -3.50 -0.51 -11.38
N VAL A 80 -2.34 -0.63 -10.75
CA VAL A 80 -1.71 -1.89 -10.40
C VAL A 80 -1.36 -1.85 -8.90
N GLU A 81 -1.75 -2.86 -8.13
CA GLU A 81 -1.40 -2.99 -6.70
C GLU A 81 -0.85 -4.38 -6.36
N PHE A 82 0.16 -4.42 -5.51
CA PHE A 82 0.81 -5.65 -5.03
C PHE A 82 0.50 -5.89 -3.55
N GLY A 83 0.60 -7.15 -3.11
CA GLY A 83 0.42 -7.57 -1.70
C GLY A 83 -0.97 -7.28 -1.13
N VAL A 84 -2.00 -7.43 -1.96
CA VAL A 84 -3.38 -7.03 -1.61
C VAL A 84 -4.10 -7.97 -0.63
N GLU A 85 -3.48 -9.08 -0.22
CA GLU A 85 -4.14 -10.18 0.44
C GLU A 85 -5.44 -10.58 -0.29
N ASN A 86 -6.58 -10.59 0.43
CA ASN A 86 -7.91 -10.87 -0.12
C ASN A 86 -8.62 -9.64 -0.69
N TYR A 87 -7.91 -8.52 -0.87
CA TYR A 87 -8.39 -7.24 -1.37
C TYR A 87 -9.59 -6.68 -0.57
N THR A 88 -9.76 -7.08 0.69
CA THR A 88 -10.80 -6.48 1.54
C THR A 88 -10.35 -5.14 2.10
N GLU A 89 -9.06 -5.05 2.40
CA GLU A 89 -8.31 -3.86 2.79
C GLU A 89 -7.24 -3.59 1.71
N ALA A 90 -7.30 -2.45 1.02
CA ALA A 90 -6.37 -2.13 -0.07
C ALA A 90 -6.42 -0.65 -0.46
N ASN A 91 -5.33 -0.11 -0.99
CA ASN A 91 -5.21 1.29 -1.41
C ASN A 91 -6.08 1.62 -2.64
N THR A 92 -6.28 0.65 -3.54
CA THR A 92 -6.97 0.89 -4.82
C THR A 92 -8.44 0.50 -4.83
N ARG A 93 -8.93 -0.19 -3.78
CA ARG A 93 -10.31 -0.71 -3.78
C ARG A 93 -11.35 0.41 -3.87
N PHE A 94 -11.10 1.55 -3.23
CA PHE A 94 -12.03 2.66 -3.33
C PHE A 94 -12.10 3.22 -4.76
N LEU A 95 -10.99 3.30 -5.50
CA LEU A 95 -10.98 3.72 -6.90
C LEU A 95 -11.77 2.75 -7.79
N LEU A 96 -11.62 1.44 -7.56
CA LEU A 96 -12.36 0.41 -8.28
C LEU A 96 -13.87 0.61 -8.10
N VAL A 97 -14.32 0.71 -6.84
CA VAL A 97 -15.76 0.71 -6.52
C VAL A 97 -16.41 2.08 -6.75
N ASN A 98 -15.72 3.17 -6.40
CA ASN A 98 -16.28 4.52 -6.48
C ASN A 98 -16.10 5.16 -7.86
N ASP A 99 -14.93 5.00 -8.48
CA ASP A 99 -14.56 5.70 -9.71
C ASP A 99 -14.53 4.77 -10.94
N ASN A 100 -14.81 3.48 -10.74
CA ASN A 100 -14.85 2.45 -11.78
C ASN A 100 -13.54 2.32 -12.58
N TRP A 101 -12.41 2.39 -11.89
CA TRP A 101 -11.09 2.23 -12.50
C TRP A 101 -10.83 0.78 -12.91
N ARG A 102 -10.03 0.58 -13.96
CA ARG A 102 -9.52 -0.75 -14.35
C ARG A 102 -8.36 -1.15 -13.44
N GLY A 103 -8.39 -2.35 -12.87
CA GLY A 103 -7.43 -2.79 -11.87
C GLY A 103 -6.69 -4.07 -12.20
N LEU A 104 -5.40 -4.12 -11.86
CA LEU A 104 -4.66 -5.35 -11.66
C LEU A 104 -4.20 -5.43 -10.20
N ILE A 105 -4.49 -6.56 -9.56
CA ILE A 105 -4.03 -6.84 -8.21
C ILE A 105 -3.27 -8.16 -8.17
N LEU A 106 -2.21 -8.20 -7.35
CA LEU A 106 -1.38 -9.39 -7.18
C LEU A 106 -1.14 -9.70 -5.72
N ASP A 107 -1.15 -10.98 -5.39
CA ASP A 107 -0.74 -11.49 -4.07
C ASP A 107 -0.13 -12.89 -4.20
N ALA A 108 0.78 -13.27 -3.31
CA ALA A 108 1.41 -14.59 -3.34
C ALA A 108 0.41 -15.72 -2.99
N ASN A 109 -0.66 -15.43 -2.26
CA ASN A 109 -1.60 -16.42 -1.78
C ASN A 109 -2.71 -16.71 -2.81
N GLN A 110 -2.68 -17.92 -3.38
CA GLN A 110 -3.71 -18.38 -4.31
C GLN A 110 -5.13 -18.35 -3.72
N GLY A 111 -5.29 -18.74 -2.45
CA GLY A 111 -6.58 -18.76 -1.78
C GLY A 111 -7.20 -17.37 -1.64
N TYR A 112 -6.39 -16.35 -1.41
CA TYR A 112 -6.85 -14.96 -1.39
C TYR A 112 -7.33 -14.51 -2.76
N MET A 113 -6.58 -14.76 -3.83
CA MET A 113 -6.98 -14.40 -5.19
C MET A 113 -8.21 -15.18 -5.65
N GLU A 114 -8.37 -16.44 -5.25
CA GLU A 114 -9.61 -17.20 -5.46
C GLU A 114 -10.80 -16.59 -4.72
N SER A 115 -10.60 -16.07 -3.50
CA SER A 115 -11.64 -15.36 -2.76
C SER A 115 -12.08 -14.09 -3.49
N VAL A 116 -11.13 -13.30 -4.02
CA VAL A 116 -11.45 -12.10 -4.81
C VAL A 116 -12.29 -12.48 -6.03
N ARG A 117 -11.89 -13.50 -6.80
CA ARG A 117 -12.61 -13.91 -8.02
C ARG A 117 -14.04 -14.42 -7.76
N ARG A 118 -14.34 -14.84 -6.52
CA ARG A 118 -15.70 -15.25 -6.10
C ARG A 118 -16.54 -14.08 -5.59
N ASP A 119 -15.93 -12.95 -5.26
CA ASP A 119 -16.65 -11.77 -4.81
C ASP A 119 -17.44 -11.13 -5.96
N SER A 120 -18.61 -10.58 -5.64
CA SER A 120 -19.45 -9.86 -6.60
C SER A 120 -18.75 -8.67 -7.28
N MET A 121 -17.75 -8.04 -6.64
CA MET A 121 -17.00 -6.94 -7.23
C MET A 121 -16.25 -7.37 -8.50
N TYR A 122 -15.84 -8.64 -8.57
CA TYR A 122 -15.03 -9.16 -9.67
C TYR A 122 -15.78 -9.19 -11.01
N TRP A 123 -17.10 -9.41 -11.00
CA TRP A 123 -17.92 -9.30 -12.21
C TRP A 123 -18.46 -7.89 -12.46
N ARG A 124 -18.52 -7.05 -11.42
CA ARG A 124 -19.06 -5.68 -11.49
C ARG A 124 -18.05 -4.66 -12.03
N HIS A 125 -16.76 -4.96 -11.94
CA HIS A 125 -15.68 -4.07 -12.33
C HIS A 125 -14.63 -4.80 -13.18
N ASP A 126 -13.87 -4.04 -13.98
CA ASP A 126 -12.73 -4.55 -14.74
C ASP A 126 -11.52 -4.76 -13.80
N LEU A 127 -11.55 -5.86 -13.06
CA LEU A 127 -10.52 -6.26 -12.10
C LEU A 127 -9.87 -7.56 -12.53
N THR A 128 -8.54 -7.56 -12.62
CA THR A 128 -7.74 -8.77 -12.82
C THR A 128 -7.03 -9.10 -11.52
N ALA A 129 -7.24 -10.31 -10.99
CA ALA A 129 -6.58 -10.80 -9.79
C ALA A 129 -5.61 -11.93 -10.17
N VAL A 130 -4.34 -11.81 -9.80
CA VAL A 130 -3.28 -12.78 -10.14
C VAL A 130 -2.60 -13.27 -8.88
N ALA A 131 -2.50 -14.60 -8.73
CA ALA A 131 -1.73 -15.20 -7.65
C ALA A 131 -0.28 -15.40 -8.11
N ALA A 132 0.67 -14.66 -7.53
CA ALA A 132 2.08 -14.74 -7.89
C ALA A 132 2.96 -14.26 -6.73
N PHE A 133 4.05 -15.00 -6.46
CA PHE A 133 5.12 -14.50 -5.61
C PHE A 133 5.97 -13.53 -6.43
N ILE A 134 5.92 -12.25 -6.08
CA ILE A 134 6.56 -11.19 -6.86
C ILE A 134 8.05 -11.11 -6.52
N ASP A 135 8.88 -11.03 -7.54
CA ASP A 135 10.30 -10.72 -7.41
C ASP A 135 10.70 -9.67 -8.45
N ARG A 136 11.94 -9.18 -8.35
CA ARG A 136 12.46 -8.11 -9.21
C ARG A 136 12.56 -8.53 -10.69
N ASP A 137 12.70 -9.83 -10.97
CA ASP A 137 12.98 -10.38 -12.29
C ASP A 137 11.69 -10.75 -13.03
N ASN A 138 10.63 -11.09 -12.30
CA ASN A 138 9.33 -11.48 -12.85
C ASN A 138 8.31 -10.33 -12.99
N ILE A 139 8.49 -9.23 -12.23
CA ILE A 139 7.42 -8.22 -12.07
C ILE A 139 6.98 -7.56 -13.37
N ASN A 140 7.91 -7.23 -14.27
CA ASN A 140 7.53 -6.64 -15.55
C ASN A 140 6.68 -7.61 -16.39
N GLY A 141 7.00 -8.91 -16.37
CA GLY A 141 6.21 -9.94 -17.05
C GLY A 141 4.80 -10.02 -16.48
N LEU A 142 4.69 -10.10 -15.15
CA LEU A 142 3.41 -10.17 -14.45
C LEU A 142 2.47 -9.00 -14.80
N ILE A 143 3.00 -7.78 -14.91
CA ILE A 143 2.22 -6.60 -15.30
C ILE A 143 1.84 -6.67 -16.79
N ALA A 144 2.81 -6.96 -17.65
CA ALA A 144 2.63 -6.87 -19.08
C ALA A 144 1.71 -7.97 -19.65
N ASP A 145 1.76 -9.17 -19.07
CA ASP A 145 0.95 -10.32 -19.47
C ASP A 145 -0.56 -10.08 -19.22
N GLN A 146 -0.90 -9.15 -18.33
CA GLN A 146 -2.29 -8.73 -18.07
C GLN A 146 -2.70 -7.50 -18.88
N GLY A 147 -1.87 -7.07 -19.84
CA GLY A 147 -2.19 -5.97 -20.74
C GLY A 147 -2.05 -4.58 -20.10
N PHE A 148 -1.17 -4.44 -19.11
CA PHE A 148 -0.74 -3.14 -18.57
C PHE A 148 0.65 -2.80 -19.13
N ARG A 149 0.71 -1.79 -20.00
CA ARG A 149 1.94 -1.32 -20.64
C ARG A 149 1.84 0.18 -20.90
N GLY A 150 2.95 0.91 -20.82
CA GLY A 150 2.97 2.35 -21.07
C GLY A 150 2.31 3.13 -19.94
N GLU A 151 1.47 4.12 -20.25
CA GLU A 151 0.87 4.97 -19.22
C GLU A 151 0.02 4.18 -18.21
N LEU A 152 0.18 4.51 -16.93
CA LEU A 152 -0.61 3.95 -15.83
C LEU A 152 -1.10 5.10 -14.93
N GLY A 153 -2.30 4.99 -14.37
CA GLY A 153 -2.76 5.96 -13.38
C GLY A 153 -1.97 5.84 -12.09
N ILE A 154 -2.11 4.70 -11.43
CA ILE A 154 -1.53 4.44 -10.11
C ILE A 154 -0.77 3.11 -10.07
N LEU A 155 0.41 3.12 -9.46
CA LEU A 155 1.13 1.92 -9.03
C LEU A 155 1.24 1.94 -7.50
N SER A 156 0.79 0.88 -6.83
CA SER A 156 0.93 0.71 -5.38
C SER A 156 1.79 -0.53 -5.10
N VAL A 157 2.92 -0.35 -4.44
CA VAL A 157 3.91 -1.38 -4.13
C VAL A 157 3.96 -1.57 -2.62
N ASP A 158 3.42 -2.69 -2.17
CA ASP A 158 3.41 -3.11 -0.78
C ASP A 158 3.52 -4.65 -0.80
N ILE A 159 4.71 -5.18 -0.56
CA ILE A 159 4.98 -6.63 -0.56
C ILE A 159 5.78 -7.06 0.66
N ASP A 160 5.80 -6.24 1.71
CA ASP A 160 6.38 -6.60 3.01
C ASP A 160 7.88 -7.01 2.93
N GLY A 161 8.68 -6.43 2.01
CA GLY A 161 10.03 -6.94 1.75
C GLY A 161 10.79 -6.24 0.63
N ASN A 162 10.73 -6.79 -0.58
CA ASN A 162 11.57 -6.39 -1.72
C ASN A 162 11.06 -5.13 -2.45
N ASP A 163 10.27 -4.29 -1.79
CA ASP A 163 9.54 -3.15 -2.37
C ASP A 163 10.44 -2.24 -3.21
N TYR A 164 11.62 -1.91 -2.67
CA TYR A 164 12.65 -1.13 -3.37
C TYR A 164 13.10 -1.80 -4.67
N TRP A 165 13.50 -3.07 -4.58
CA TRP A 165 14.06 -3.83 -5.71
C TRP A 165 13.01 -4.10 -6.79
N VAL A 166 11.77 -4.34 -6.39
CA VAL A 166 10.65 -4.53 -7.30
C VAL A 166 10.34 -3.22 -8.02
N TRP A 167 10.16 -2.11 -7.29
CA TRP A 167 9.89 -0.83 -7.94
C TRP A 167 11.06 -0.35 -8.83
N GLU A 168 12.31 -0.61 -8.42
CA GLU A 168 13.48 -0.29 -9.22
C GLU A 168 13.38 -0.91 -10.61
N ARG A 169 13.02 -2.18 -10.68
CA ARG A 169 12.96 -2.96 -11.92
C ARG A 169 11.77 -2.66 -12.80
N ILE A 170 10.66 -2.13 -12.27
CA ILE A 170 9.48 -1.82 -13.07
C ILE A 170 9.79 -0.73 -14.11
N ASP A 171 9.71 -1.09 -15.38
CA ASP A 171 9.89 -0.19 -16.54
C ASP A 171 8.82 -0.38 -17.63
N VAL A 172 7.98 -1.41 -17.50
CA VAL A 172 6.92 -1.71 -18.46
C VAL A 172 5.74 -0.73 -18.40
N VAL A 173 5.58 -0.02 -17.28
CA VAL A 173 4.55 0.98 -17.05
C VAL A 173 5.15 2.31 -16.58
N GLN A 174 4.41 3.39 -16.83
CA GLN A 174 4.73 4.77 -16.46
C GLN A 174 3.57 5.36 -15.64
N PRO A 175 3.53 5.10 -14.32
CA PRO A 175 2.50 5.64 -13.44
C PRO A 175 2.47 7.17 -13.39
N SER A 176 1.29 7.77 -13.23
CA SER A 176 1.18 9.18 -12.84
C SER A 176 1.44 9.38 -11.34
N LEU A 177 1.03 8.40 -10.53
CA LEU A 177 1.24 8.34 -9.09
C LEU A 177 1.78 6.96 -8.71
N VAL A 178 2.81 6.95 -7.88
CA VAL A 178 3.39 5.75 -7.29
C VAL A 178 3.26 5.84 -5.77
N ILE A 179 2.76 4.78 -5.16
CA ILE A 179 2.63 4.61 -3.71
C ILE A 179 3.53 3.44 -3.35
N VAL A 180 4.43 3.62 -2.40
CA VAL A 180 5.36 2.55 -1.99
C VAL A 180 5.45 2.51 -0.48
N GLU A 181 5.39 1.29 0.06
CA GLU A 181 5.58 1.08 1.47
C GLU A 181 7.04 1.33 1.87
N TYR A 182 7.24 2.02 2.99
CA TYR A 182 8.54 2.22 3.61
C TYR A 182 8.54 1.78 5.07
N ASN A 183 9.67 1.25 5.49
CA ASN A 183 9.88 0.86 6.87
C ASN A 183 10.39 2.08 7.67
N SER A 184 9.49 2.72 8.41
CA SER A 184 9.88 3.87 9.23
C SER A 184 10.92 3.54 10.31
N VAL A 185 11.11 2.26 10.68
CA VAL A 185 12.14 1.88 11.67
C VAL A 185 13.54 2.26 11.18
N PHE A 186 13.78 2.29 9.86
CA PHE A 186 15.07 2.68 9.28
C PHE A 186 15.30 4.20 9.30
N GLY A 187 14.27 5.01 9.56
CA GLY A 187 14.37 6.46 9.66
C GLY A 187 14.47 7.18 8.31
N SER A 188 14.72 8.49 8.34
CA SER A 188 14.67 9.38 7.17
C SER A 188 16.02 9.78 6.58
N ARG A 189 17.13 9.53 7.28
CA ARG A 189 18.45 10.09 6.92
C ARG A 189 19.25 9.19 5.99
N ARG A 190 19.32 7.90 6.30
CA ARG A 190 20.11 6.92 5.54
C ARG A 190 19.28 6.30 4.42
N ALA A 191 19.86 6.18 3.23
CA ALA A 191 19.23 5.53 2.09
C ALA A 191 19.54 4.02 2.12
N VAL A 192 18.69 3.22 2.75
CA VAL A 192 18.95 1.79 2.94
C VAL A 192 17.76 0.91 2.60
N THR A 193 18.03 -0.30 2.17
CA THR A 193 17.03 -1.36 1.93
C THR A 193 17.56 -2.70 2.42
N ILE A 194 16.68 -3.66 2.71
CA ILE A 194 17.12 -5.04 2.93
C ILE A 194 17.90 -5.57 1.72
N PRO A 195 18.88 -6.47 1.89
CA PRO A 195 19.51 -7.16 0.78
C PRO A 195 18.47 -7.91 -0.06
N TYR A 196 18.61 -7.87 -1.38
CA TYR A 196 17.69 -8.56 -2.26
C TYR A 196 17.78 -10.08 -2.07
N ASP A 197 16.64 -10.71 -1.80
CA ASP A 197 16.45 -12.16 -1.80
C ASP A 197 15.12 -12.47 -2.49
N PRO A 198 15.09 -13.17 -3.65
CA PRO A 198 13.85 -13.51 -4.35
C PRO A 198 12.91 -14.40 -3.54
N ALA A 199 13.36 -15.01 -2.44
CA ALA A 199 12.54 -15.81 -1.54
C ALA A 199 12.27 -15.10 -0.19
N PHE A 200 12.53 -13.79 -0.10
CA PHE A 200 12.40 -13.04 1.14
C PHE A 200 10.99 -13.18 1.73
N TYR A 201 10.95 -13.54 3.02
CA TYR A 201 9.72 -13.55 3.79
C TYR A 201 10.00 -12.99 5.19
N ARG A 202 9.35 -11.88 5.54
CA ARG A 202 9.70 -11.08 6.73
C ARG A 202 9.75 -11.88 8.03
N THR A 203 8.80 -12.80 8.21
CA THR A 203 8.72 -13.63 9.42
C THR A 203 9.84 -14.65 9.51
N SER A 204 10.33 -15.16 8.38
CA SER A 204 11.52 -16.03 8.35
C SER A 204 12.82 -15.23 8.47
N ALA A 205 12.87 -14.01 7.94
CA ALA A 205 14.05 -13.16 7.99
C ALA A 205 14.35 -12.69 9.43
N HIS A 206 13.31 -12.34 10.20
CA HIS A 206 13.43 -12.11 11.64
C HIS A 206 12.07 -12.27 12.34
N PHE A 207 12.04 -13.00 13.46
CA PHE A 207 10.79 -13.31 14.19
C PHE A 207 9.99 -12.07 14.58
N SER A 208 10.63 -10.91 14.76
CA SER A 208 9.96 -9.69 15.17
C SER A 208 9.04 -9.08 14.11
N ASN A 209 9.12 -9.50 12.84
CA ASN A 209 8.48 -8.85 11.69
C ASN A 209 8.85 -7.36 11.50
N LEU A 210 9.93 -6.87 12.12
CA LEU A 210 10.36 -5.46 11.97
C LEU A 210 11.41 -5.26 10.86
N TYR A 211 11.93 -6.34 10.29
CA TYR A 211 12.98 -6.32 9.28
C TYR A 211 12.39 -6.62 7.91
N TRP A 212 12.17 -5.58 7.12
CA TRP A 212 11.59 -5.62 5.78
C TRP A 212 11.77 -4.26 5.08
N GLY A 213 11.60 -4.23 3.76
CA GLY A 213 11.44 -2.99 3.01
C GLY A 213 12.70 -2.13 2.89
N CYS A 214 12.47 -0.82 2.92
CA CYS A 214 13.51 0.18 2.77
C CYS A 214 13.18 1.47 3.53
N SER A 215 14.16 2.34 3.67
CA SER A 215 13.97 3.67 4.25
C SER A 215 13.29 4.61 3.25
N LEU A 216 12.60 5.63 3.77
CA LEU A 216 11.98 6.65 2.92
C LEU A 216 13.01 7.34 2.01
N LYS A 217 14.23 7.58 2.52
CA LYS A 217 15.31 8.19 1.74
C LYS A 217 15.69 7.34 0.53
N ALA A 218 15.74 6.01 0.67
CA ALA A 218 16.02 5.11 -0.45
C ALA A 218 14.96 5.28 -1.55
N LEU A 219 13.68 5.29 -1.18
CA LEU A 219 12.59 5.54 -2.12
C LEU A 219 12.67 6.91 -2.79
N CYS A 220 12.97 7.98 -2.05
CA CYS A 220 13.13 9.31 -2.64
C CYS A 220 14.26 9.36 -3.68
N LEU A 221 15.39 8.69 -3.42
CA LEU A 221 16.49 8.60 -4.38
C LEU A 221 16.10 7.78 -5.62
N LEU A 222 15.36 6.69 -5.43
CA LEU A 222 14.85 5.88 -6.54
C LEU A 222 13.82 6.65 -7.38
N ALA A 223 12.90 7.35 -6.73
CA ALA A 223 11.91 8.22 -7.34
C ALA A 223 12.57 9.24 -8.26
N GLU A 224 13.64 9.89 -7.79
CA GLU A 224 14.38 10.88 -8.58
C GLU A 224 14.95 10.27 -9.85
N ARG A 225 15.62 9.12 -9.75
CA ARG A 225 16.18 8.40 -10.90
C ARG A 225 15.10 7.99 -11.91
N LYS A 226 13.89 7.71 -11.43
CA LYS A 226 12.75 7.30 -12.25
C LYS A 226 11.88 8.47 -12.74
N GLY A 227 12.20 9.72 -12.39
CA GLY A 227 11.46 10.92 -12.85
C GLY A 227 10.23 11.28 -12.02
N TYR A 228 10.20 10.91 -10.74
CA TYR A 228 9.11 11.19 -9.81
C TYR A 228 9.54 12.17 -8.70
N ALA A 229 8.60 12.95 -8.22
CA ALA A 229 8.75 13.84 -7.08
C ALA A 229 8.01 13.29 -5.86
N PHE A 230 8.68 13.22 -4.72
CA PHE A 230 8.07 12.87 -3.44
C PHE A 230 7.17 14.01 -2.94
N VAL A 231 5.92 13.70 -2.59
CA VAL A 231 4.91 14.69 -2.16
C VAL A 231 4.39 14.51 -0.74
N GLY A 232 4.80 13.44 -0.05
CA GLY A 232 4.49 13.21 1.37
C GLY A 232 4.16 11.76 1.70
N CYS A 233 3.85 11.50 2.97
CA CYS A 233 3.44 10.20 3.48
C CYS A 233 2.04 10.27 4.12
N ASN A 234 1.43 9.11 4.33
CA ASN A 234 0.27 8.99 5.22
C ASN A 234 0.70 9.18 6.71
N SER A 235 -0.27 9.50 7.57
CA SER A 235 -0.05 9.75 8.99
C SER A 235 0.31 8.50 9.80
N ALA A 236 -0.01 7.32 9.26
CA ALA A 236 0.39 6.04 9.81
C ALA A 236 1.89 5.75 9.63
N GLY A 237 2.52 6.39 8.65
CA GLY A 237 3.96 6.31 8.42
C GLY A 237 4.42 5.02 7.77
N ASN A 238 3.60 4.43 6.89
CA ASN A 238 3.97 3.28 6.08
C ASN A 238 3.93 3.57 4.57
N ASN A 239 3.04 4.45 4.06
CA ASN A 239 2.96 4.73 2.62
C ASN A 239 3.56 6.07 2.25
N ALA A 240 4.45 6.07 1.25
CA ALA A 240 5.03 7.25 0.63
C ALA A 240 4.48 7.48 -0.78
N TYR A 241 4.22 8.73 -1.14
CA TYR A 241 3.55 9.13 -2.38
C TYR A 241 4.51 9.88 -3.31
N PHE A 242 4.62 9.42 -4.55
CA PHE A 242 5.51 9.94 -5.57
C PHE A 242 4.74 10.25 -6.86
N VAL A 243 4.79 11.51 -7.31
CA VAL A 243 4.06 11.97 -8.49
C VAL A 243 5.03 12.13 -9.66
N CYS A 244 4.62 11.68 -10.86
CA CYS A 244 5.40 11.90 -12.08
C CYS A 244 5.69 13.41 -12.23
N ARG A 245 6.95 13.79 -12.43
CA ARG A 245 7.36 15.22 -12.40
C ARG A 245 6.60 16.08 -13.41
N ASP A 246 6.27 15.53 -14.58
CA ASP A 246 5.50 16.21 -15.63
C ASP A 246 4.02 16.45 -15.25
N ARG A 247 3.53 15.75 -14.21
CA ARG A 247 2.16 15.79 -13.70
C ARG A 247 2.08 16.31 -12.25
N LEU A 248 3.13 16.97 -11.77
CA LEU A 248 3.21 17.45 -10.38
C LEU A 248 2.15 18.52 -10.04
N GLY A 249 1.67 19.25 -11.04
CA GLY A 249 0.62 20.26 -10.87
C GLY A 249 1.03 21.32 -9.84
N PRO A 250 0.15 21.67 -8.87
CA PRO A 250 0.43 22.70 -7.88
C PRO A 250 1.20 22.18 -6.65
N LEU A 251 1.58 20.91 -6.61
CA LEU A 251 2.26 20.32 -5.46
C LEU A 251 3.72 20.76 -5.41
N ARG A 252 4.23 20.92 -4.18
CA ARG A 252 5.65 21.14 -3.91
C ARG A 252 6.32 19.80 -3.60
N PRO A 253 7.44 19.44 -4.25
CA PRO A 253 8.23 18.30 -3.83
C PRO A 253 8.80 18.50 -2.43
N LEU A 254 8.86 17.41 -1.65
CA LEU A 254 9.44 17.39 -0.32
C LEU A 254 10.78 16.63 -0.33
N SER A 255 11.67 16.97 0.59
CA SER A 255 12.76 16.08 0.96
C SER A 255 12.26 14.93 1.83
N ALA A 256 13.05 13.84 1.91
CA ALA A 256 12.74 12.72 2.79
C ALA A 256 12.58 13.16 4.25
N GLU A 257 13.41 14.09 4.74
CA GLU A 257 13.33 14.58 6.12
C GLU A 257 12.09 15.45 6.37
N GLU A 258 11.70 16.30 5.42
CA GLU A 258 10.48 17.12 5.54
C GLU A 258 9.19 16.29 5.55
N GLY A 259 9.13 15.25 4.72
CA GLY A 259 7.91 14.44 4.56
C GLY A 259 7.87 13.16 5.40
N TYR A 260 8.94 12.85 6.14
CA TYR A 260 9.02 11.62 6.94
C TYR A 260 8.00 11.60 8.08
N VAL A 261 7.32 10.46 8.20
CA VAL A 261 6.44 10.15 9.32
C VAL A 261 6.95 8.88 9.99
N GLU A 262 7.22 8.96 11.29
CA GLU A 262 7.51 7.76 12.08
C GLU A 262 6.20 7.03 12.39
N SER A 263 6.14 5.75 12.03
CA SER A 263 4.99 4.92 12.34
C SER A 263 4.79 4.72 13.84
N ARG A 264 3.52 4.57 14.24
CA ARG A 264 3.11 4.31 15.63
C ARG A 264 2.45 2.95 15.84
N PHE A 265 2.25 2.17 14.78
CA PHE A 265 1.79 0.79 14.91
C PHE A 265 2.86 -0.08 15.58
N ARG A 266 2.40 -1.07 16.34
CA ARG A 266 3.21 -1.88 17.28
C ARG A 266 3.07 -3.35 16.93
N GLU A 267 3.52 -3.73 15.73
CA GLU A 267 3.33 -5.07 15.16
C GLU A 267 4.42 -6.08 15.56
N SER A 268 5.40 -5.67 16.36
CA SER A 268 6.55 -6.52 16.67
C SER A 268 6.14 -7.78 17.41
N ARG A 269 6.87 -8.87 17.17
CA ARG A 269 6.61 -10.18 17.78
C ARG A 269 7.80 -10.74 18.56
N ASP A 270 7.53 -11.68 19.46
CA ASP A 270 8.54 -12.58 20.03
C ASP A 270 8.74 -13.82 19.14
N ALA A 271 9.63 -14.73 19.56
CA ALA A 271 9.93 -15.95 18.81
C ALA A 271 8.75 -16.93 18.73
N ASP A 272 7.76 -16.81 19.62
CA ASP A 272 6.53 -17.60 19.63
C ASP A 272 5.41 -16.96 18.79
N GLY A 273 5.67 -15.79 18.21
CA GLY A 273 4.73 -15.05 17.36
C GLY A 273 3.76 -14.13 18.13
N ASN A 274 3.89 -14.00 19.45
CA ASN A 274 3.04 -13.11 20.24
C ASN A 274 3.47 -11.66 20.05
N LEU A 275 2.51 -10.73 20.08
CA LEU A 275 2.82 -9.31 20.00
C LEU A 275 3.58 -8.83 21.24
N THR A 276 4.74 -8.23 21.01
CA THR A 276 5.59 -7.60 22.04
C THR A 276 5.37 -6.10 22.15
N PHE A 277 4.71 -5.53 21.13
CA PHE A 277 4.34 -4.13 21.06
C PHE A 277 5.52 -3.16 21.25
N LEU A 278 6.69 -3.44 20.69
CA LEU A 278 7.81 -2.50 20.73
C LEU A 278 7.42 -1.18 20.04
N SER A 279 7.95 -0.07 20.54
CA SER A 279 7.70 1.28 20.02
C SER A 279 8.98 2.11 20.01
N GLY A 280 8.99 3.17 19.19
CA GLY A 280 10.14 4.07 19.07
C GLY A 280 11.44 3.32 18.77
N ASP A 281 12.52 3.74 19.44
CA ASP A 281 13.87 3.19 19.26
C ASP A 281 14.00 1.71 19.64
N ALA A 282 13.15 1.20 20.55
CA ALA A 282 13.17 -0.21 20.93
C ALA A 282 12.92 -1.15 19.73
N ARG A 283 12.16 -0.69 18.73
CA ARG A 283 11.95 -1.42 17.47
C ARG A 283 13.27 -1.58 16.70
N ARG A 284 14.04 -0.48 16.57
CA ARG A 284 15.33 -0.47 15.89
C ARG A 284 16.34 -1.33 16.63
N GLN A 285 16.40 -1.24 17.96
CA GLN A 285 17.30 -2.04 18.79
C GLN A 285 17.09 -3.54 18.60
N ALA A 286 15.83 -4.00 18.47
CA ALA A 286 15.51 -5.41 18.27
C ALA A 286 16.09 -6.02 16.99
N ILE A 287 16.37 -5.19 15.97
CA ILE A 287 16.91 -5.61 14.67
C ILE A 287 18.27 -4.99 14.35
N ALA A 288 18.92 -4.34 15.32
CA ALA A 288 20.15 -3.56 15.09
C ALA A 288 21.32 -4.37 14.52
N HIS A 289 21.33 -5.69 14.75
CA HIS A 289 22.36 -6.61 14.29
C HIS A 289 22.17 -7.07 12.83
N LEU A 290 21.00 -6.81 12.22
CA LEU A 290 20.70 -7.24 10.85
C LEU A 290 21.33 -6.28 9.82
N GLY A 291 21.74 -6.85 8.68
CA GLY A 291 22.36 -6.13 7.58
C GLY A 291 21.34 -5.41 6.70
N VAL A 292 21.69 -4.26 6.16
CA VAL A 292 20.96 -3.52 5.12
C VAL A 292 21.95 -3.00 4.09
N VAL A 293 21.51 -2.86 2.85
CA VAL A 293 22.31 -2.30 1.76
C VAL A 293 22.11 -0.79 1.73
N ASP A 294 23.21 -0.04 1.81
CA ASP A 294 23.23 1.39 1.48
C ASP A 294 23.12 1.55 -0.03
N VAL A 295 22.04 2.17 -0.51
CA VAL A 295 21.76 2.23 -1.96
C VAL A 295 22.61 3.27 -2.69
N GLU A 296 23.35 4.12 -1.96
CA GLU A 296 24.28 5.08 -2.54
C GLU A 296 25.67 4.45 -2.76
N SER A 297 26.15 3.66 -1.81
CA SER A 297 27.46 2.99 -1.92
C SER A 297 27.42 1.54 -2.44
N GLY A 298 26.27 0.87 -2.30
CA GLY A 298 26.11 -0.57 -2.55
C GLY A 298 26.68 -1.46 -1.43
N GLU A 299 27.22 -0.88 -0.35
CA GLU A 299 27.80 -1.63 0.76
C GLU A 299 26.72 -2.13 1.72
N THR A 300 26.98 -3.28 2.35
CA THR A 300 26.13 -3.79 3.43
C THR A 300 26.61 -3.23 4.77
N VAL A 301 25.72 -2.55 5.47
CA VAL A 301 25.92 -2.00 6.82
C VAL A 301 24.90 -2.63 7.78
N THR A 302 25.05 -2.44 9.09
CA THR A 302 24.04 -2.93 10.06
C THR A 302 23.03 -1.84 10.41
N ILE A 303 21.82 -2.23 10.79
CA ILE A 303 20.77 -1.29 11.22
C ILE A 303 21.22 -0.45 12.43
N GLY A 304 22.03 -1.03 13.33
CA GLY A 304 22.60 -0.32 14.47
C GLY A 304 23.62 0.77 14.10
N SER A 305 24.09 0.81 12.85
CA SER A 305 25.02 1.82 12.33
C SER A 305 24.35 2.96 11.53
N LEU A 306 23.01 2.92 11.43
CA LEU A 306 22.20 3.90 10.68
C LEU A 306 22.04 5.24 11.41
#